data_AF-A0A2E7U9Y1-F1
#
_entry.id   AF-A0A2E7U9Y1-F1
#
_cell.length_a   1.000
_cell.length_b   1.000
_cell.length_c   1.000
_cell.angle_alpha   90.00
_cell.angle_beta   90.00
_cell.angle_gamma   90.00
#
_symmetry.space_group_name_H-M   'P 1'
#
loop_
_entity.id
_entity.type
_entity.pdbx_description
1 polymer ?
#
loop_
_entity_poly.entity_id
_entity_poly.type
_entity_poly.pdbx_seq_one_letter_code
_entity_poly.pdbx_strand_id
1 'polypeptide(L)'
;MTKMENVEAAETGDIEFIRPFTYRENQEAELAALEELVNEILKRQGKQDIGTMSLVRDARIADALSGPKFRSAPLPAYGGMEFWHTTGSCDTNLPASVLISGLGNEAEAFRANREAIARTGPEVRSLIDDAIGKFMFDKFAAPSAAMGVSFCCYTDKATIHVLVECLSDDLTIGCEAIRTSADKLDMLGEQLETVLDKHLRRAELREQYQANGLRGEIDETASCLLKAAGLGLSVAIDELGKQTHVRFTFGDPSHTGSLTWEDGVIKGSVFERGNVTNLAEGAFTFWQRLPETMRAALIGRPLTVVIERPYYPAGAIITAVHDFSTDGTRVDLKVPTFPLPTALMPW
;
A
#
# COMPACT_ATOMS: atom_id res chain seq x y z
N MET A 1 17.83 -30.91 14.56
CA MET A 1 16.36 -30.93 14.56
C MET A 1 15.93 -30.37 15.90
N THR A 2 15.62 -29.08 15.93
CA THR A 2 15.29 -28.38 17.17
C THR A 2 13.98 -27.65 16.93
N LYS A 3 13.05 -27.91 17.85
CA LYS A 3 11.62 -27.61 17.79
C LYS A 3 11.33 -26.14 17.52
N MET A 4 10.44 -25.87 16.56
CA MET A 4 9.61 -24.67 16.55
C MET A 4 8.46 -24.90 17.52
N GLU A 5 8.61 -24.43 18.75
CA GLU A 5 7.50 -24.16 19.66
C GLU A 5 7.59 -22.66 19.97
N ASN A 6 6.64 -21.89 19.43
CA ASN A 6 6.16 -20.62 19.98
C ASN A 6 4.78 -20.38 19.35
N VAL A 7 3.83 -21.14 19.86
CA VAL A 7 2.40 -20.88 19.76
C VAL A 7 2.05 -20.08 21.02
N GLU A 8 1.95 -18.76 20.89
CA GLU A 8 1.07 -18.00 21.78
C GLU A 8 -0.30 -17.90 21.09
N ALA A 9 -1.04 -18.99 21.23
CA ALA A 9 -2.47 -19.00 21.02
C ALA A 9 -3.11 -18.29 22.21
N ALA A 10 -3.35 -16.99 22.06
CA ALA A 10 -4.28 -16.25 22.89
C ALA A 10 -5.59 -16.04 22.09
N GLU A 11 -6.58 -16.87 22.42
CA GLU A 11 -8.03 -16.65 22.20
C GLU A 11 -8.52 -16.11 20.85
N THR A 12 -7.94 -16.56 19.73
CA THR A 12 -8.57 -16.49 18.40
C THR A 12 -8.40 -17.85 17.74
N GLY A 13 -9.49 -18.58 17.51
CA GLY A 13 -9.41 -19.96 16.99
C GLY A 13 -8.74 -19.96 15.62
N ASP A 14 -7.69 -20.77 15.44
CA ASP A 14 -7.03 -21.15 14.17
C ASP A 14 -7.02 -20.12 13.02
N ILE A 15 -6.82 -18.83 13.31
CA ILE A 15 -6.57 -17.81 12.27
C ILE A 15 -5.07 -17.70 12.05
N GLU A 16 -4.60 -18.20 10.91
CA GLU A 16 -3.24 -17.93 10.46
C GLU A 16 -3.24 -16.60 9.71
N PHE A 17 -2.77 -15.54 10.38
CA PHE A 17 -2.42 -14.32 9.68
C PHE A 17 -1.29 -14.64 8.70
N ILE A 18 -1.53 -14.41 7.42
CA ILE A 18 -0.47 -14.37 6.42
C ILE A 18 0.22 -13.02 6.63
N ARG A 19 1.07 -12.96 7.65
CA ARG A 19 1.85 -11.77 7.97
C ARG A 19 2.96 -11.66 6.93
N PRO A 20 2.93 -10.68 6.03
CA PRO A 20 4.16 -10.29 5.39
C PRO A 20 5.01 -9.66 6.48
N PHE A 21 6.19 -10.22 6.74
CA PHE A 21 7.02 -9.85 7.88
C PHE A 21 6.34 -10.09 9.24
N THR A 22 6.67 -11.21 9.89
CA THR A 22 6.39 -11.32 11.32
C THR A 22 7.23 -10.27 12.04
N TYR A 23 6.57 -9.33 12.73
CA TYR A 23 7.18 -8.55 13.80
C TYR A 23 7.65 -9.52 14.89
N ARG A 24 8.89 -9.97 14.77
CA ARG A 24 9.58 -10.79 15.77
C ARG A 24 10.18 -9.85 16.80
N GLU A 25 10.28 -10.27 18.06
CA GLU A 25 10.96 -9.50 19.12
C GLU A 25 12.40 -9.10 18.75
N ASN A 26 13.04 -9.79 17.79
CA ASN A 26 14.38 -9.48 17.29
C ASN A 26 14.43 -8.67 15.98
N GLN A 27 13.28 -8.30 15.39
CA GLN A 27 13.24 -7.69 14.06
C GLN A 27 13.93 -6.32 14.04
N GLU A 28 13.80 -5.51 15.09
CA GLU A 28 14.48 -4.21 15.14
C GLU A 28 16.01 -4.36 15.10
N ALA A 29 16.55 -5.37 15.80
CA ALA A 29 17.98 -5.67 15.79
C ALA A 29 18.43 -6.24 14.43
N GLU A 30 17.64 -7.13 13.81
CA GLU A 30 17.92 -7.68 12.48
C GLU A 30 17.89 -6.58 11.40
N LEU A 31 16.92 -5.67 11.47
CA LEU A 31 16.79 -4.54 10.57
C LEU A 31 17.93 -3.52 10.73
N ALA A 32 18.34 -3.25 11.97
CA ALA A 32 19.51 -2.41 12.25
C ALA A 32 20.80 -3.04 11.71
N ALA A 33 21.01 -4.34 11.92
CA ALA A 33 22.16 -5.06 11.38
C ALA A 33 22.16 -5.08 9.85
N LEU A 34 20.99 -5.16 9.21
CA LEU A 34 20.85 -5.09 7.76
C LEU A 34 21.19 -3.69 7.22
N GLU A 35 20.76 -2.62 7.91
CA GLU A 35 21.13 -1.24 7.58
C GLU A 35 22.65 -1.02 7.68
N GLU A 36 23.29 -1.52 8.74
CA GLU A 36 24.75 -1.49 8.90
C GLU A 36 25.46 -2.23 7.75
N LEU A 37 24.97 -3.42 7.41
CA LEU A 37 25.53 -4.24 6.33
C LEU A 37 25.44 -3.53 4.97
N VAL A 38 24.29 -2.94 4.63
CA VAL A 38 24.09 -2.19 3.39
C VAL A 38 25.10 -1.04 3.27
N ASN A 39 25.28 -0.26 4.34
CA ASN A 39 26.24 0.83 4.37
C ASN A 39 27.69 0.35 4.28
N GLU A 40 28.02 -0.77 4.94
CA GLU A 40 29.35 -1.37 4.83
C GLU A 40 29.66 -1.84 3.41
N ILE A 41 28.68 -2.43 2.72
CA ILE A 41 28.82 -2.87 1.32
C ILE A 41 29.11 -1.67 0.42
N LEU A 42 28.35 -0.58 0.53
CA LEU A 42 28.58 0.64 -0.25
C LEU A 42 29.97 1.21 0.01
N LYS A 43 30.40 1.23 1.28
CA LYS A 43 31.74 1.67 1.66
C LYS A 43 32.82 0.79 1.02
N ARG A 44 32.70 -0.53 1.08
CA ARG A 44 33.64 -1.49 0.48
C ARG A 44 33.70 -1.39 -1.05
N GLN A 45 32.59 -1.06 -1.70
CA GLN A 45 32.51 -0.84 -3.14
C GLN A 45 32.90 0.60 -3.58
N GLY A 46 33.28 1.47 -2.63
CA GLY A 46 33.64 2.85 -2.91
C GLY A 46 32.48 3.71 -3.41
N LYS A 47 31.23 3.37 -3.04
CA LYS A 47 29.95 3.98 -3.45
C LYS A 47 29.39 4.97 -2.42
N GLN A 48 30.26 5.73 -1.77
CA GLN A 48 29.89 6.64 -0.68
C GLN A 48 29.17 7.91 -1.18
N ASP A 49 29.31 8.22 -2.47
CA ASP A 49 28.69 9.36 -3.15
C ASP A 49 27.16 9.26 -3.24
N ILE A 50 26.57 8.07 -3.06
CA ILE A 50 25.11 7.90 -2.99
C ILE A 50 24.53 8.20 -1.60
N GLY A 51 25.39 8.52 -0.63
CA GLY A 51 25.00 8.86 0.74
C GLY A 51 24.84 7.64 1.66
N THR A 52 24.61 7.93 2.94
CA THR A 52 24.30 6.90 3.96
C THR A 52 22.87 6.42 3.76
N MET A 53 22.71 5.10 3.70
CA MET A 53 21.42 4.45 3.57
C MET A 53 20.77 4.28 4.93
N SER A 54 19.46 4.49 4.99
CA SER A 54 18.61 4.24 6.15
C SER A 54 17.45 3.34 5.74
N LEU A 55 17.03 2.46 6.64
CA LEU A 55 15.84 1.66 6.41
C LEU A 55 14.59 2.56 6.40
N VAL A 56 13.77 2.37 5.38
CA VAL A 56 12.44 2.96 5.29
C VAL A 56 11.52 2.18 6.22
N ARG A 57 11.21 2.77 7.38
CA ARG A 57 10.35 2.16 8.41
C ARG A 57 8.84 2.31 8.12
N ASP A 58 8.47 2.85 6.96
CA ASP A 58 7.07 3.11 6.62
C ASP A 58 6.35 1.84 6.14
N ALA A 59 5.29 1.49 6.86
CA ALA A 59 4.40 0.35 6.64
C ALA A 59 3.72 0.32 5.24
N ARG A 60 3.69 1.43 4.49
CA ARG A 60 3.11 1.51 3.14
C ARG A 60 4.08 1.17 2.03
N ILE A 61 5.36 1.45 2.23
CA ILE A 61 6.36 1.25 1.17
C ILE A 61 6.84 -0.20 1.23
N ALA A 62 6.74 -0.87 2.37
CA ALA A 62 6.84 -2.32 2.46
C ALA A 62 5.60 -2.99 1.85
N ASP A 63 5.50 -3.04 0.51
CA ASP A 63 4.66 -4.06 -0.10
C ASP A 63 5.18 -5.41 0.41
N ALA A 64 4.25 -6.20 0.97
CA ALA A 64 4.42 -7.56 1.44
C ALA A 64 5.33 -8.43 0.55
N LEU A 65 5.32 -8.15 -0.75
CA LEU A 65 6.05 -8.89 -1.78
C LEU A 65 7.43 -8.30 -2.12
N SER A 66 7.79 -7.13 -1.58
CA SER A 66 8.95 -6.35 -2.02
C SER A 66 10.13 -6.31 -1.04
N GLY A 67 9.96 -6.74 0.21
CA GLY A 67 11.05 -6.79 1.20
C GLY A 67 11.44 -5.44 1.81
N PRO A 68 12.48 -5.41 2.67
CA PRO A 68 13.04 -4.17 3.23
C PRO A 68 13.43 -3.16 2.15
N LYS A 69 13.22 -1.88 2.45
CA LYS A 69 13.55 -0.77 1.56
C LYS A 69 14.51 0.19 2.24
N PHE A 70 15.49 0.66 1.49
CA PHE A 70 16.50 1.58 1.95
C PHE A 70 16.44 2.86 1.13
N ARG A 71 16.67 3.99 1.79
CA ARG A 71 16.81 5.29 1.15
C ARG A 71 18.06 6.01 1.64
N SER A 72 18.72 6.74 0.76
CA SER A 72 19.77 7.68 1.16
C SER A 72 19.17 8.89 1.86
N ALA A 73 20.00 9.65 2.57
CA ALA A 73 19.67 11.05 2.86
C ALA A 73 19.45 11.84 1.54
N PRO A 74 18.64 12.90 1.54
CA PRO A 74 18.51 13.81 0.41
C PRO A 74 19.87 14.30 -0.08
N LEU A 75 20.12 14.20 -1.38
CA LEU A 75 21.41 14.54 -1.98
C LEU A 75 21.35 15.94 -2.62
N PRO A 76 21.98 16.99 -2.05
CA PRO A 76 21.86 18.36 -2.55
C PRO A 76 22.34 18.55 -4.00
N ALA A 77 23.38 17.79 -4.41
CA ALA A 77 23.90 17.81 -5.76
C ALA A 77 22.89 17.34 -6.83
N TYR A 78 21.81 16.69 -6.41
CA TYR A 78 20.76 16.14 -7.26
C TYR A 78 19.40 16.78 -6.95
N GLY A 79 19.37 18.04 -6.52
CA GLY A 79 18.11 18.74 -6.19
C GLY A 79 17.40 18.20 -4.96
N GLY A 80 18.13 17.51 -4.07
CA GLY A 80 17.56 16.88 -2.86
C GLY A 80 16.93 15.50 -3.11
N MET A 81 17.16 14.90 -4.28
CA MET A 81 16.70 13.54 -4.56
C MET A 81 17.43 12.50 -3.71
N GLU A 82 16.74 11.39 -3.45
CA GLU A 82 17.23 10.27 -2.67
C GLU A 82 17.53 9.06 -3.59
N PHE A 83 18.56 8.30 -3.28
CA PHE A 83 18.78 6.98 -3.86
C PHE A 83 17.97 5.94 -3.08
N TRP A 84 17.26 5.06 -3.77
CA TRP A 84 16.40 4.05 -3.15
C TRP A 84 16.79 2.65 -3.62
N HIS A 85 16.78 1.70 -2.68
CA HIS A 85 17.02 0.29 -2.91
C HIS A 85 15.92 -0.55 -2.27
N THR A 86 15.44 -1.57 -2.98
CA THR A 86 14.47 -2.55 -2.46
C THR A 86 15.09 -3.93 -2.56
N THR A 87 15.06 -4.72 -1.48
CA THR A 87 15.69 -6.06 -1.50
C THR A 87 14.95 -7.06 -2.39
N GLY A 88 13.70 -6.77 -2.77
CA GLY A 88 12.89 -7.58 -3.70
C GLY A 88 12.42 -8.91 -3.13
N SER A 89 12.69 -9.19 -1.85
CA SER A 89 12.29 -10.41 -1.16
C SER A 89 11.97 -10.13 0.30
N CYS A 90 10.89 -10.76 0.79
CA CYS A 90 10.45 -10.69 2.18
C CYS A 90 11.34 -11.47 3.16
N ASP A 91 12.34 -12.20 2.67
CA ASP A 91 13.32 -12.89 3.53
C ASP A 91 14.39 -11.90 4.02
N THR A 92 14.47 -11.65 5.32
CA THR A 92 15.58 -10.87 5.92
C THR A 92 16.89 -11.63 5.94
N ASN A 93 16.87 -12.96 5.76
CA ASN A 93 18.05 -13.80 5.69
C ASN A 93 18.57 -13.98 4.26
N LEU A 94 18.26 -13.02 3.38
CA LEU A 94 18.83 -13.02 2.03
C LEU A 94 20.35 -13.19 2.12
N PRO A 95 20.93 -14.09 1.30
CA PRO A 95 22.37 -14.21 1.24
C PRO A 95 22.98 -12.84 0.96
N ALA A 96 24.00 -12.46 1.73
CA ALA A 96 24.66 -11.16 1.55
C ALA A 96 25.07 -10.91 0.09
N SER A 97 25.40 -11.96 -0.68
CA SER A 97 25.69 -11.88 -2.12
C SER A 97 24.54 -11.34 -2.97
N VAL A 98 23.28 -11.64 -2.64
CA VAL A 98 22.09 -11.15 -3.36
C VAL A 98 21.90 -9.67 -3.07
N LEU A 99 21.99 -9.28 -1.80
CA LEU A 99 21.93 -7.87 -1.38
C LEU A 99 23.07 -7.04 -2.02
N ILE A 100 24.30 -7.57 -1.99
CA ILE A 100 25.49 -6.95 -2.57
C ILE A 100 25.35 -6.72 -4.08
N SER A 101 24.82 -7.71 -4.80
CA SER A 101 24.69 -7.62 -6.26
C SER A 101 23.55 -6.68 -6.67
N GLY A 102 22.38 -6.75 -6.02
CA GLY A 102 21.26 -5.85 -6.27
C GLY A 102 21.60 -4.39 -5.99
N LEU A 103 22.06 -4.09 -4.76
CA LEU A 103 22.48 -2.75 -4.36
C LEU A 103 23.63 -2.23 -5.22
N GLY A 104 24.60 -3.10 -5.53
CA GLY A 104 25.73 -2.76 -6.37
C GLY A 104 25.31 -2.32 -7.77
N ASN A 105 24.39 -3.05 -8.40
CA ASN A 105 23.89 -2.76 -9.74
C ASN A 105 23.08 -1.46 -9.79
N GLU A 106 22.16 -1.26 -8.84
CA GLU A 106 21.36 -0.03 -8.78
C GLU A 106 22.22 1.21 -8.52
N ALA A 107 23.24 1.10 -7.66
CA ALA A 107 24.17 2.19 -7.40
C ALA A 107 25.06 2.52 -8.61
N GLU A 108 25.49 1.52 -9.38
CA GLU A 108 26.19 1.77 -10.66
C GLU A 108 25.27 2.44 -11.68
N ALA A 109 24.01 1.99 -11.77
CA ALA A 109 23.03 2.60 -12.66
C ALA A 109 22.74 4.06 -12.29
N PHE A 110 22.63 4.36 -10.99
CA PHE A 110 22.51 5.74 -10.49
C PHE A 110 23.72 6.59 -10.89
N ARG A 111 24.95 6.08 -10.69
CA ARG A 111 26.18 6.76 -11.08
C ARG A 111 26.31 6.97 -12.58
N ALA A 112 25.90 6.00 -13.39
CA ALA A 112 25.88 6.11 -14.85
C ALA A 112 24.93 7.20 -15.32
N ASN A 113 23.85 7.46 -14.58
CA ASN A 113 22.83 8.47 -14.89
C ASN A 113 22.99 9.79 -14.11
N ARG A 114 24.05 9.95 -13.31
CA ARG A 114 24.21 11.09 -12.38
C ARG A 114 24.05 12.47 -13.00
N GLU A 115 24.49 12.66 -14.25
CA GLU A 115 24.37 13.95 -14.96
C GLU A 115 22.92 14.24 -15.36
N ALA A 116 22.19 13.22 -15.81
CA ALA A 116 20.77 13.34 -16.11
C ALA A 116 19.96 13.60 -14.83
N ILE A 117 20.28 12.88 -13.75
CA ILE A 117 19.66 13.04 -12.43
C ILE A 117 19.92 14.46 -11.88
N ALA A 118 21.16 14.95 -11.92
CA ALA A 118 21.52 16.29 -11.47
C ALA A 118 20.79 17.40 -12.25
N ARG A 119 20.54 17.17 -13.54
CA ARG A 119 19.78 18.11 -14.39
C ARG A 119 18.28 18.08 -14.09
N THR A 120 17.69 16.89 -13.96
CA THR A 120 16.24 16.70 -13.82
C THR A 120 15.75 16.91 -12.39
N GLY A 121 16.59 16.64 -11.38
CA GLY A 121 16.19 16.74 -9.97
C GLY A 121 15.67 18.11 -9.53
N PRO A 122 16.37 19.21 -9.83
CA PRO A 122 15.89 20.55 -9.52
C PRO A 122 14.55 20.90 -10.20
N GLU A 123 14.35 20.45 -11.43
CA GLU A 123 13.10 20.68 -12.18
C GLU A 123 11.92 19.95 -11.53
N VAL A 124 12.11 18.66 -11.20
CA VAL A 124 11.12 17.86 -10.47
C VAL A 124 10.80 18.50 -9.13
N ARG A 125 11.83 18.93 -8.38
CA ARG A 125 11.66 19.59 -7.09
C ARG A 125 10.85 20.88 -7.21
N SER A 126 11.12 21.69 -8.23
CA SER A 126 10.35 22.91 -8.49
C SER A 126 8.88 22.61 -8.78
N LEU A 127 8.59 21.63 -9.64
CA LEU A 127 7.20 21.24 -9.97
C LEU A 127 6.44 20.78 -8.73
N ILE A 128 7.12 20.04 -7.86
CA ILE A 128 6.63 19.56 -6.58
C ILE A 128 6.32 20.73 -5.64
N ASP A 129 7.29 21.62 -5.43
CA ASP A 129 7.15 22.74 -4.51
C ASP A 129 6.07 23.72 -5.00
N ASP A 130 5.94 23.92 -6.32
CA ASP A 130 4.88 24.71 -6.94
C ASP A 130 3.49 24.08 -6.73
N ALA A 131 3.37 22.76 -6.91
CA ALA A 131 2.12 22.03 -6.70
C ALA A 131 1.67 22.07 -5.23
N ILE A 132 2.59 21.78 -4.30
CA ILE A 132 2.32 21.90 -2.86
C ILE A 132 1.97 23.35 -2.52
N GLY A 133 2.74 24.32 -3.01
CA GLY A 133 2.53 25.74 -2.72
C GLY A 133 1.11 26.19 -3.08
N LYS A 134 0.65 25.89 -4.30
CA LYS A 134 -0.73 26.18 -4.73
C LYS A 134 -1.77 25.48 -3.85
N PHE A 135 -1.54 24.20 -3.55
CA PHE A 135 -2.48 23.39 -2.77
C PHE A 135 -2.61 23.86 -1.32
N MET A 136 -1.49 24.20 -0.69
CA MET A 136 -1.39 24.62 0.71
C MET A 136 -1.98 26.00 0.96
N PHE A 137 -1.73 26.96 0.07
CA PHE A 137 -2.24 28.33 0.22
C PHE A 137 -3.77 28.41 0.12
N ASP A 138 -4.39 27.55 -0.68
CA ASP A 138 -5.83 27.64 -0.98
C ASP A 138 -6.72 26.77 -0.09
N LYS A 139 -6.21 25.65 0.47
CA LYS A 139 -7.09 24.59 1.00
C LYS A 139 -6.72 23.96 2.35
N PHE A 140 -5.50 24.12 2.87
CA PHE A 140 -5.08 23.48 4.14
C PHE A 140 -4.54 24.47 5.17
N ALA A 141 -5.09 24.43 6.39
CA ALA A 141 -4.56 25.17 7.54
C ALA A 141 -3.39 24.45 8.26
N ALA A 142 -3.16 23.16 7.98
CA ALA A 142 -2.10 22.35 8.59
C ALA A 142 -0.89 22.20 7.64
N PRO A 143 0.35 22.33 8.12
CA PRO A 143 1.56 22.19 7.30
C PRO A 143 1.67 20.76 6.74
N SER A 144 1.20 20.53 5.52
CA SER A 144 1.52 19.31 4.78
C SER A 144 3.01 19.31 4.46
N ALA A 145 3.73 18.27 4.87
CA ALA A 145 5.13 18.12 4.52
C ALA A 145 5.49 16.64 4.37
N ALA A 146 5.81 16.18 3.17
CA ALA A 146 7.00 15.39 2.87
C ALA A 146 6.87 14.79 1.47
N MET A 147 7.90 15.03 0.65
CA MET A 147 8.03 14.43 -0.67
C MET A 147 9.39 13.77 -0.80
N GLY A 148 9.40 12.44 -0.74
CA GLY A 148 10.57 11.63 -1.10
C GLY A 148 10.61 11.51 -2.61
N VAL A 149 11.66 12.02 -3.24
CA VAL A 149 11.86 11.88 -4.68
C VAL A 149 13.00 10.91 -4.90
N SER A 150 12.72 9.77 -5.52
CA SER A 150 13.72 8.77 -5.79
C SER A 150 13.87 8.45 -7.26
N PHE A 151 15.10 8.09 -7.61
CA PHE A 151 15.43 7.62 -8.95
C PHE A 151 15.62 6.12 -8.92
N CYS A 152 14.77 5.39 -9.64
CA CYS A 152 14.94 3.96 -9.86
C CYS A 152 15.43 3.72 -11.28
N CYS A 153 16.60 3.07 -11.40
CA CYS A 153 17.21 2.72 -12.67
C CYS A 153 17.14 1.20 -12.87
N TYR A 154 15.93 0.65 -13.00
CA TYR A 154 15.73 -0.78 -13.30
C TYR A 154 15.97 -1.12 -14.78
N THR A 155 16.04 -0.10 -15.65
CA THR A 155 16.22 -0.22 -17.10
C THR A 155 17.16 0.87 -17.61
N ASP A 156 17.41 0.90 -18.92
CA ASP A 156 18.11 1.98 -19.64
C ASP A 156 17.41 3.36 -19.54
N LYS A 157 16.24 3.43 -18.88
CA LYS A 157 15.47 4.66 -18.65
C LYS A 157 15.44 5.03 -17.18
N ALA A 158 15.79 6.28 -16.90
CA ALA A 158 15.70 6.85 -15.56
C ALA A 158 14.22 7.05 -15.19
N THR A 159 13.74 6.32 -14.18
CA THR A 159 12.37 6.45 -13.65
C THR A 159 12.41 7.29 -12.38
N ILE A 160 11.49 8.24 -12.28
CA ILE A 160 11.31 9.13 -11.15
C ILE A 160 10.13 8.63 -10.33
N HIS A 161 10.39 8.40 -9.07
CA HIS A 161 9.41 8.00 -8.09
C HIS A 161 9.21 9.18 -7.16
N VAL A 162 7.98 9.65 -7.05
CA VAL A 162 7.61 10.72 -6.14
C VAL A 162 6.64 10.14 -5.14
N LEU A 163 7.05 10.13 -3.88
CA LEU A 163 6.21 9.73 -2.75
C LEU A 163 5.61 10.99 -2.16
N VAL A 164 4.29 11.10 -2.18
CA VAL A 164 3.57 12.23 -1.61
C VAL A 164 2.93 11.79 -0.30
N GLU A 165 3.28 12.50 0.77
CA GLU A 165 2.64 12.34 2.07
C GLU A 165 2.13 13.68 2.58
N CYS A 166 0.85 13.71 2.97
CA CYS A 166 0.28 14.82 3.72
C CYS A 166 0.25 14.47 5.21
N LEU A 167 1.13 15.12 5.98
CA LEU A 167 1.14 15.02 7.43
C LEU A 167 -0.06 15.77 8.02
N SER A 168 -1.12 15.03 8.34
CA SER A 168 -2.19 15.49 9.22
C SER A 168 -2.76 14.26 9.92
N ASP A 169 -2.88 14.32 11.25
CA ASP A 169 -2.74 13.20 12.21
C ASP A 169 -3.82 12.11 12.22
N ASP A 170 -4.10 11.54 11.03
CA ASP A 170 -4.20 10.11 10.76
C ASP A 170 -5.58 9.44 10.52
N LEU A 171 -5.79 8.90 9.31
CA LEU A 171 -6.71 7.76 9.06
C LEU A 171 -5.94 6.46 8.72
N THR A 172 -4.65 6.48 9.02
CA THR A 172 -3.76 5.41 9.44
C THR A 172 -3.23 4.50 8.35
N ILE A 173 -2.36 4.85 7.40
CA ILE A 173 -1.48 5.98 7.11
C ILE A 173 -1.33 5.80 5.56
N GLY A 174 -1.69 6.79 4.71
CA GLY A 174 -1.81 6.67 3.22
C GLY A 174 -0.90 7.62 2.42
N CYS A 175 0.12 7.10 1.74
CA CYS A 175 1.14 7.82 0.94
C CYS A 175 0.95 7.33 -0.48
N GLU A 176 0.94 8.27 -1.42
CA GLU A 176 0.70 7.95 -2.81
C GLU A 176 2.05 7.97 -3.55
N ALA A 177 2.32 6.88 -4.26
CA ALA A 177 3.52 6.75 -5.06
C ALA A 177 3.20 7.07 -6.51
N ILE A 178 3.73 8.20 -6.99
CA ILE A 178 3.74 8.54 -8.41
C ILE A 178 4.99 7.94 -9.02
N ARG A 179 4.84 7.22 -10.13
CA ARG A 179 5.94 6.75 -10.96
C ARG A 179 5.83 7.42 -12.32
N THR A 180 6.80 8.26 -12.65
CA THR A 180 6.90 8.89 -13.96
C THR A 180 8.27 8.65 -14.57
N SER A 181 8.33 8.60 -15.88
CA SER A 181 9.61 8.51 -16.58
C SER A 181 10.21 9.91 -16.70
N ALA A 182 11.54 10.04 -16.69
CA ALA A 182 12.20 11.35 -16.79
C ALA A 182 11.92 12.09 -18.11
N ASP A 183 11.43 11.40 -19.15
CA ASP A 183 10.98 11.98 -20.42
C ASP A 183 9.49 12.39 -20.43
N LYS A 184 8.76 12.19 -19.32
CA LYS A 184 7.32 12.50 -19.16
C LYS A 184 7.05 13.40 -17.94
N LEU A 185 7.93 14.37 -17.71
CA LEU A 185 7.80 15.32 -16.61
C LEU A 185 6.58 16.23 -16.74
N ASP A 186 6.13 16.48 -17.97
CA ASP A 186 4.90 17.21 -18.27
C ASP A 186 3.66 16.58 -17.61
N MET A 187 3.61 15.25 -17.52
CA MET A 187 2.53 14.53 -16.85
C MET A 187 2.61 14.57 -15.32
N LEU A 188 3.77 14.91 -14.74
CA LEU A 188 3.98 14.89 -13.29
C LEU A 188 3.06 15.89 -12.57
N GLY A 189 2.83 17.06 -13.17
CA GLY A 189 1.94 18.08 -12.60
C GLY A 189 0.51 17.57 -12.40
N GLU A 190 -0.10 17.00 -13.44
CA GLU A 190 -1.47 16.45 -13.39
C GLU A 190 -1.57 15.28 -12.39
N GLN A 191 -0.53 14.44 -12.31
CA GLN A 191 -0.47 13.33 -11.35
C GLN A 191 -0.38 13.86 -9.91
N LEU A 192 0.42 14.90 -9.67
CA LEU A 192 0.53 15.55 -8.36
C LEU A 192 -0.80 16.17 -7.95
N GLU A 193 -1.49 16.88 -8.84
CA GLU A 193 -2.81 17.45 -8.58
C GLU A 193 -3.82 16.38 -8.17
N THR A 194 -3.87 15.26 -8.91
CA THR A 194 -4.77 14.13 -8.61
C THR A 194 -4.51 13.55 -7.21
N VAL A 195 -3.24 13.37 -6.87
CA VAL A 195 -2.83 12.84 -5.56
C VAL A 195 -3.15 13.83 -4.45
N LEU A 196 -2.87 15.11 -4.64
CA LEU A 196 -3.16 16.17 -3.68
C LEU A 196 -4.67 16.31 -3.43
N ASP A 197 -5.50 16.27 -4.49
CA ASP A 197 -6.96 16.27 -4.33
C ASP A 197 -7.47 15.04 -3.57
N LYS A 198 -6.86 13.87 -3.77
CA LYS A 198 -7.16 12.67 -2.97
C LYS A 198 -6.85 12.92 -1.48
N HIS A 199 -5.72 13.56 -1.17
CA HIS A 199 -5.36 13.92 0.20
C HIS A 199 -6.31 14.96 0.82
N LEU A 200 -6.76 15.95 0.05
CA LEU A 200 -7.78 16.90 0.51
C LEU A 200 -9.06 16.18 0.92
N ARG A 201 -9.57 15.33 0.04
CA ARG A 201 -10.78 14.55 0.33
C ARG A 201 -10.63 13.70 1.59
N ARG A 202 -9.46 13.10 1.81
CA ARG A 202 -9.16 12.34 3.04
C ARG A 202 -9.24 13.21 4.29
N ALA A 203 -8.71 14.43 4.24
CA ALA A 203 -8.78 15.36 5.37
C ALA A 203 -10.22 15.83 5.64
N GLU A 204 -10.99 16.16 4.60
CA GLU A 204 -12.41 16.52 4.74
C GLU A 204 -13.22 15.37 5.35
N LEU A 205 -13.01 14.14 4.89
CA LEU A 205 -13.66 12.95 5.46
C LEU A 205 -13.28 12.74 6.93
N ARG A 206 -12.01 12.94 7.28
CA ARG A 206 -11.55 12.87 8.67
C ARG A 206 -12.27 13.88 9.55
N GLU A 207 -12.35 15.14 9.15
CA GLU A 207 -13.05 16.18 9.91
C GLU A 207 -14.52 15.81 10.10
N GLN A 208 -15.17 15.28 9.06
CA GLN A 208 -16.53 14.78 9.13
C GLN A 208 -16.67 13.61 10.12
N TYR A 209 -15.78 12.63 10.08
CA TYR A 209 -15.82 11.50 11.02
C TYR A 209 -15.58 11.98 12.46
N GLN A 210 -14.60 12.85 12.68
CA GLN A 210 -14.32 13.42 14.01
C GLN A 210 -15.51 14.20 14.56
N ALA A 211 -16.15 15.04 13.74
CA ALA A 211 -17.35 15.79 14.14
C ALA A 211 -18.51 14.87 14.53
N ASN A 212 -18.57 13.67 13.97
CA ASN A 212 -19.58 12.66 14.27
C ASN A 212 -19.16 11.67 15.38
N GLY A 213 -17.98 11.83 15.99
CA GLY A 213 -17.47 10.87 16.98
C GLY A 213 -17.19 9.49 16.38
N LEU A 214 -16.69 9.46 15.16
CA LEU A 214 -16.33 8.26 14.39
C LEU A 214 -14.83 8.25 14.10
N ARG A 215 -14.25 7.05 13.97
CA ARG A 215 -12.88 6.86 13.47
C ARG A 215 -12.82 6.71 11.95
N GLY A 216 -13.92 6.27 11.36
CA GLY A 216 -14.03 5.93 9.95
C GLY A 216 -15.22 5.02 9.74
N GLU A 217 -15.16 4.22 8.69
CA GLU A 217 -16.18 3.23 8.37
C GLU A 217 -15.55 1.86 8.10
N ILE A 218 -16.37 0.82 8.09
CA ILE A 218 -16.02 -0.52 7.65
C ILE A 218 -17.04 -0.96 6.61
N ASP A 219 -16.58 -1.48 5.48
CA ASP A 219 -17.49 -2.04 4.49
C ASP A 219 -18.08 -3.38 4.95
N GLU A 220 -19.24 -3.73 4.40
CA GLU A 220 -19.92 -4.97 4.76
C GLU A 220 -19.06 -6.20 4.45
N THR A 221 -18.23 -6.15 3.39
CA THR A 221 -17.34 -7.25 3.02
C THR A 221 -16.32 -7.54 4.11
N ALA A 222 -15.62 -6.51 4.61
CA ALA A 222 -14.66 -6.59 5.70
C ALA A 222 -15.35 -7.11 6.97
N SER A 223 -16.53 -6.60 7.29
CA SER A 223 -17.31 -7.06 8.43
C SER A 223 -17.65 -8.55 8.33
N CYS A 224 -18.09 -9.00 7.15
CA CYS A 224 -18.37 -10.41 6.86
C CYS A 224 -17.11 -11.28 6.93
N LEU A 225 -15.98 -10.80 6.42
CA LEU A 225 -14.69 -11.51 6.46
C LEU A 225 -14.17 -11.69 7.89
N LEU A 226 -14.20 -10.62 8.69
CA LEU A 226 -13.83 -10.67 10.11
C LEU A 226 -14.67 -11.71 10.85
N LYS A 227 -15.98 -11.68 10.63
CA LYS A 227 -16.91 -12.65 11.23
C LYS A 227 -16.64 -14.08 10.77
N ALA A 228 -16.37 -14.29 9.48
CA ALA A 228 -16.09 -15.61 8.92
C ALA A 228 -14.75 -16.19 9.41
N ALA A 229 -13.75 -15.32 9.61
CA ALA A 229 -12.47 -15.71 10.18
C ALA A 229 -12.54 -15.91 11.69
N GLY A 230 -13.51 -15.31 12.40
CA GLY A 230 -13.48 -15.22 13.85
C GLY A 230 -12.50 -14.16 14.37
N LEU A 231 -12.12 -13.19 13.52
CA LEU A 231 -11.20 -12.12 13.86
C LEU A 231 -11.97 -10.95 14.50
N GLY A 232 -11.56 -10.56 15.71
CA GLY A 232 -12.10 -9.39 16.38
C GLY A 232 -11.77 -8.08 15.65
N LEU A 233 -12.72 -7.15 15.59
CA LEU A 233 -12.54 -5.84 14.94
C LEU A 233 -11.38 -5.04 15.54
N SER A 234 -11.21 -5.06 16.87
CA SER A 234 -10.09 -4.38 17.54
C SER A 234 -8.74 -4.92 17.07
N VAL A 235 -8.58 -6.24 17.06
CA VAL A 235 -7.35 -6.90 16.58
C VAL A 235 -7.08 -6.55 15.11
N ALA A 236 -8.10 -6.54 14.27
CA ALA A 236 -7.95 -6.17 12.87
C ALA A 236 -7.52 -4.69 12.70
N ILE A 237 -8.08 -3.79 13.50
CA ILE A 237 -7.70 -2.37 13.52
C ILE A 237 -6.26 -2.21 14.01
N ASP A 238 -5.86 -2.91 15.06
CA ASP A 238 -4.50 -2.87 15.61
C ASP A 238 -3.49 -3.38 14.59
N GLU A 239 -3.81 -4.47 13.88
CA GLU A 239 -2.98 -5.00 12.81
C GLU A 239 -2.94 -4.04 11.61
N LEU A 240 -4.06 -3.43 11.22
CA LEU A 240 -4.09 -2.40 10.17
C LEU A 240 -3.29 -1.14 10.56
N GLY A 241 -3.19 -0.83 11.85
CA GLY A 241 -2.32 0.23 12.35
C GLY A 241 -0.83 -0.07 12.20
N LYS A 242 -0.45 -1.36 12.14
CA LYS A 242 0.93 -1.81 11.95
C LYS A 242 1.27 -2.01 10.47
N GLN A 243 0.29 -2.35 9.64
CA GLN A 243 0.46 -2.66 8.22
C GLN A 243 -0.75 -2.19 7.40
N THR A 244 -0.50 -1.65 6.20
CA THR A 244 -1.56 -1.13 5.32
C THR A 244 -2.57 -2.18 4.84
N HIS A 245 -2.16 -3.44 4.89
CA HIS A 245 -2.89 -4.55 4.31
C HIS A 245 -2.70 -5.78 5.20
N VAL A 246 -3.80 -6.34 5.70
CA VAL A 246 -3.80 -7.56 6.50
C VAL A 246 -4.33 -8.69 5.62
N ARG A 247 -3.59 -9.80 5.49
CA ARG A 247 -4.08 -11.04 4.87
C ARG A 247 -4.22 -12.15 5.90
N PHE A 248 -5.22 -12.98 5.74
CA PHE A 248 -5.45 -14.14 6.59
C PHE A 248 -6.14 -15.24 5.79
N THR A 249 -5.90 -16.49 6.18
CA THR A 249 -6.71 -17.61 5.73
C THR A 249 -7.95 -17.73 6.61
N PHE A 250 -9.04 -18.24 6.05
CA PHE A 250 -10.27 -18.48 6.82
C PHE A 250 -11.06 -19.65 6.21
N GLY A 251 -11.79 -20.41 7.03
CA GLY A 251 -12.58 -21.54 6.53
C GLY A 251 -11.72 -22.66 5.94
N ASP A 252 -11.85 -22.92 4.64
CA ASP A 252 -10.98 -23.85 3.92
C ASP A 252 -9.62 -23.17 3.66
N PRO A 253 -8.47 -23.85 3.84
CA PRO A 253 -7.14 -23.28 3.60
C PRO A 253 -6.92 -22.71 2.18
N SER A 254 -7.85 -22.93 1.24
CA SER A 254 -7.87 -22.32 -0.09
C SER A 254 -8.49 -20.91 -0.18
N HIS A 255 -9.11 -20.40 0.90
CA HIS A 255 -9.66 -19.04 0.95
C HIS A 255 -8.71 -18.08 1.64
N THR A 256 -8.48 -16.92 1.03
CA THR A 256 -7.68 -15.85 1.62
C THR A 256 -8.51 -14.57 1.69
N GLY A 257 -8.65 -14.02 2.88
CA GLY A 257 -9.24 -12.73 3.13
C GLY A 257 -8.16 -11.67 3.20
N SER A 258 -8.51 -10.45 2.81
CA SER A 258 -7.67 -9.30 3.03
C SER A 258 -8.47 -8.08 3.46
N LEU A 259 -7.83 -7.26 4.29
CA LEU A 259 -8.35 -5.99 4.75
C LEU A 259 -7.36 -4.89 4.40
N THR A 260 -7.89 -3.76 3.95
CA THR A 260 -7.11 -2.55 3.69
C THR A 260 -7.82 -1.35 4.26
N TRP A 261 -7.07 -0.40 4.80
CA TRP A 261 -7.63 0.90 5.17
C TRP A 261 -7.45 1.88 4.01
N GLU A 262 -8.55 2.32 3.41
CA GLU A 262 -8.51 3.27 2.29
C GLU A 262 -9.54 4.38 2.49
N ASP A 263 -9.08 5.64 2.43
CA ASP A 263 -9.93 6.83 2.48
C ASP A 263 -10.90 6.87 3.69
N GLY A 264 -10.44 6.37 4.84
CA GLY A 264 -11.25 6.31 6.06
C GLY A 264 -12.18 5.10 6.16
N VAL A 265 -12.10 4.16 5.22
CA VAL A 265 -12.92 2.94 5.19
C VAL A 265 -12.04 1.70 5.25
N ILE A 266 -12.31 0.81 6.20
CA ILE A 266 -11.76 -0.56 6.17
C ILE A 266 -12.52 -1.33 5.10
N LYS A 267 -11.82 -1.73 4.04
CA LYS A 267 -12.36 -2.49 2.92
C LYS A 267 -11.94 -3.94 2.96
N GLY A 268 -12.85 -4.82 2.55
CA GLY A 268 -12.62 -6.26 2.48
C GLY A 268 -12.40 -6.74 1.05
N SER A 269 -11.49 -7.69 0.86
CA SER A 269 -11.35 -8.43 -0.40
C SER A 269 -11.15 -9.92 -0.14
N VAL A 270 -11.71 -10.75 -1.02
CA VAL A 270 -11.73 -12.21 -0.91
C VAL A 270 -11.04 -12.81 -2.12
N PHE A 271 -10.09 -13.70 -1.89
CA PHE A 271 -9.46 -14.47 -2.94
C PHE A 271 -9.86 -15.94 -2.80
N GLU A 272 -10.49 -16.48 -3.85
CA GLU A 272 -10.88 -17.89 -3.97
C GLU A 272 -10.30 -18.48 -5.26
N ARG A 273 -9.75 -19.69 -5.20
CA ARG A 273 -9.15 -20.34 -6.38
C ARG A 273 -10.21 -20.54 -7.46
N GLY A 274 -10.08 -19.84 -8.58
CA GLY A 274 -11.03 -19.89 -9.70
C GLY A 274 -12.03 -18.75 -9.78
N ASN A 275 -12.02 -17.79 -8.83
CA ASN A 275 -12.73 -16.52 -8.93
C ASN A 275 -11.77 -15.40 -8.52
N VAL A 276 -11.50 -14.44 -9.40
CA VAL A 276 -10.71 -13.26 -9.01
C VAL A 276 -11.68 -12.22 -8.47
N THR A 277 -11.76 -12.11 -7.15
CA THR A 277 -12.68 -11.16 -6.53
C THR A 277 -11.86 -10.03 -5.90
N ASN A 278 -12.07 -8.80 -6.36
CA ASN A 278 -11.46 -7.61 -5.75
C ASN A 278 -12.56 -6.65 -5.27
N LEU A 279 -13.18 -7.01 -4.15
CA LEU A 279 -14.31 -6.23 -3.60
C LEU A 279 -13.89 -4.90 -3.00
N ALA A 280 -12.61 -4.70 -2.70
CA ALA A 280 -12.08 -3.41 -2.26
C ALA A 280 -12.23 -2.31 -3.35
N GLU A 281 -12.27 -2.71 -4.61
CA GLU A 281 -12.57 -1.83 -5.75
C GLU A 281 -14.08 -1.76 -6.07
N GLY A 282 -14.94 -2.35 -5.23
CA GLY A 282 -16.37 -2.47 -5.48
C GLY A 282 -16.66 -3.34 -6.69
N ALA A 283 -15.90 -4.40 -6.94
CA ALA A 283 -16.11 -5.27 -8.09
C ALA A 283 -16.04 -6.76 -7.75
N PHE A 284 -16.91 -7.55 -8.39
CA PHE A 284 -16.87 -9.00 -8.37
C PHE A 284 -16.67 -9.52 -9.80
N THR A 285 -15.71 -10.42 -10.00
CA THR A 285 -15.46 -11.01 -11.32
C THR A 285 -15.47 -12.53 -11.28
N PHE A 286 -16.02 -13.14 -12.33
CA PHE A 286 -16.11 -14.58 -12.47
C PHE A 286 -15.93 -15.00 -13.93
N TRP A 287 -15.40 -16.19 -14.15
CA TRP A 287 -14.98 -16.70 -15.47
C TRP A 287 -16.14 -17.32 -16.25
N GLN A 288 -17.25 -16.61 -16.34
CA GLN A 288 -18.37 -16.97 -17.18
C GLN A 288 -18.99 -15.72 -17.80
N ARG A 289 -19.08 -15.69 -19.14
CA ARG A 289 -19.74 -14.61 -19.85
C ARG A 289 -21.27 -14.75 -19.73
N LEU A 290 -21.92 -13.74 -19.18
CA LEU A 290 -23.38 -13.70 -19.11
C LEU A 290 -24.00 -13.21 -20.43
N PRO A 291 -25.13 -13.79 -20.89
CA PRO A 291 -25.94 -13.22 -21.96
C PRO A 291 -26.40 -11.80 -21.64
N GLU A 292 -26.54 -10.95 -22.65
CA GLU A 292 -26.92 -9.53 -22.49
C GLU A 292 -28.23 -9.33 -21.70
N THR A 293 -29.22 -10.21 -21.94
CA THR A 293 -30.49 -10.20 -21.21
C THR A 293 -30.32 -10.45 -19.71
N MET A 294 -29.40 -11.34 -19.32
CA MET A 294 -29.07 -11.58 -17.92
C MET A 294 -28.32 -10.40 -17.33
N ARG A 295 -27.39 -9.79 -18.07
CA ARG A 295 -26.64 -8.60 -17.61
C ARG A 295 -27.56 -7.44 -17.25
N ALA A 296 -28.51 -7.13 -18.15
CA ALA A 296 -29.48 -6.07 -17.93
C ALA A 296 -30.37 -6.35 -16.72
N ALA A 297 -30.74 -7.61 -16.49
CA ALA A 297 -31.60 -8.02 -15.38
C ALA A 297 -30.92 -7.98 -14.00
N LEU A 298 -29.58 -7.98 -13.96
CA LEU A 298 -28.79 -7.97 -12.73
C LEU A 298 -28.60 -6.58 -12.12
N ILE A 299 -28.64 -5.51 -12.92
CA ILE A 299 -28.46 -4.15 -12.41
C ILE A 299 -29.59 -3.81 -11.42
N GLY A 300 -29.22 -3.28 -10.25
CA GLY A 300 -30.11 -2.98 -9.14
C GLY A 300 -30.47 -4.18 -8.26
N ARG A 301 -29.98 -5.39 -8.58
CA ARG A 301 -30.18 -6.59 -7.75
C ARG A 301 -29.08 -6.73 -6.70
N PRO A 302 -29.35 -7.40 -5.57
CA PRO A 302 -28.30 -7.72 -4.60
C PRO A 302 -27.31 -8.73 -5.16
N LEU A 303 -26.04 -8.67 -4.73
CA LEU A 303 -24.98 -9.60 -5.14
C LEU A 303 -25.35 -11.07 -4.87
N THR A 304 -26.19 -11.31 -3.87
CA THR A 304 -26.69 -12.65 -3.49
C THR A 304 -27.40 -13.40 -4.61
N VAL A 305 -27.89 -12.71 -5.65
CA VAL A 305 -28.47 -13.39 -6.83
C VAL A 305 -27.41 -14.03 -7.73
N VAL A 306 -26.14 -13.59 -7.61
CA VAL A 306 -24.99 -14.11 -8.35
C VAL A 306 -24.20 -15.08 -7.49
N ILE A 307 -23.97 -14.73 -6.22
CA ILE A 307 -23.19 -15.55 -5.29
C ILE A 307 -23.69 -15.41 -3.86
N GLU A 308 -23.99 -16.55 -3.24
CA GLU A 308 -24.46 -16.62 -1.85
C GLU A 308 -23.42 -17.35 -1.00
N ARG A 309 -22.50 -16.57 -0.39
CA ARG A 309 -21.54 -17.07 0.60
C ARG A 309 -21.56 -16.17 1.84
N PRO A 310 -21.30 -16.71 3.05
CA PRO A 310 -21.38 -15.95 4.29
C PRO A 310 -20.34 -14.81 4.42
N TYR A 311 -19.27 -14.86 3.63
CA TYR A 311 -18.20 -13.86 3.61
C TYR A 311 -18.34 -12.82 2.47
N TYR A 312 -19.42 -12.89 1.67
CA TYR A 312 -19.76 -11.85 0.70
C TYR A 312 -20.80 -10.88 1.29
N PRO A 313 -20.76 -9.59 0.91
CA PRO A 313 -21.66 -8.57 1.43
C PRO A 313 -23.09 -8.80 0.92
N ALA A 314 -24.01 -9.12 1.82
CA ALA A 314 -25.40 -9.43 1.46
C ALA A 314 -26.18 -8.18 0.99
N GLY A 315 -25.82 -7.01 1.52
CA GLY A 315 -26.38 -5.72 1.15
C GLY A 315 -25.74 -5.07 -0.08
N ALA A 316 -24.72 -5.68 -0.70
CA ALA A 316 -24.11 -5.12 -1.91
C ALA A 316 -25.08 -5.16 -3.10
N ILE A 317 -25.22 -4.02 -3.78
CA ILE A 317 -26.11 -3.87 -4.95
C ILE A 317 -25.27 -3.79 -6.22
N ILE A 318 -25.67 -4.55 -7.24
CA ILE A 318 -25.04 -4.53 -8.57
C ILE A 318 -25.40 -3.21 -9.27
N THR A 319 -24.40 -2.42 -9.62
CA THR A 319 -24.56 -1.11 -10.27
C THR A 319 -24.29 -1.17 -11.77
N ALA A 320 -23.40 -2.05 -12.21
CA ALA A 320 -23.09 -2.26 -13.62
C ALA A 320 -22.58 -3.69 -13.88
N VAL A 321 -22.63 -4.10 -15.16
CA VAL A 321 -22.15 -5.41 -15.61
C VAL A 321 -21.36 -5.25 -16.91
N HIS A 322 -20.13 -5.74 -16.91
CA HIS A 322 -19.14 -5.56 -17.98
C HIS A 322 -18.54 -6.90 -18.41
N ASP A 323 -18.06 -6.95 -19.66
CA ASP A 323 -17.14 -8.00 -20.08
C ASP A 323 -15.83 -7.90 -19.28
N PHE A 324 -15.31 -9.03 -18.82
CA PHE A 324 -14.01 -9.13 -18.16
C PHE A 324 -13.19 -10.22 -18.85
N SER A 325 -12.06 -9.86 -19.46
CA SER A 325 -11.29 -10.75 -20.35
C SER A 325 -12.15 -11.32 -21.51
N THR A 326 -11.67 -12.37 -22.17
CA THR A 326 -12.39 -13.01 -23.29
C THR A 326 -13.66 -13.73 -22.84
N ASP A 327 -13.64 -14.32 -21.64
CA ASP A 327 -14.66 -15.31 -21.21
C ASP A 327 -15.31 -14.98 -19.85
N GLY A 328 -14.96 -13.86 -19.22
CA GLY A 328 -15.43 -13.49 -17.88
C GLY A 328 -16.46 -12.35 -17.87
N THR A 329 -17.08 -12.17 -16.71
CA THR A 329 -17.97 -11.06 -16.41
C THR A 329 -17.47 -10.34 -15.17
N ARG A 330 -17.46 -9.00 -15.21
CA ARG A 330 -17.26 -8.12 -14.06
C ARG A 330 -18.60 -7.49 -13.69
N VAL A 331 -18.95 -7.52 -12.42
CA VAL A 331 -20.08 -6.75 -11.88
C VAL A 331 -19.52 -5.69 -10.94
N ASP A 332 -19.90 -4.44 -11.16
CA ASP A 332 -19.59 -3.36 -10.24
C ASP A 332 -20.67 -3.32 -9.16
N LEU A 333 -20.25 -2.99 -7.94
CA LEU A 333 -21.02 -3.13 -6.72
C LEU A 333 -20.98 -1.84 -5.92
N LYS A 334 -22.13 -1.48 -5.36
CA LYS A 334 -22.21 -0.56 -4.23
C LYS A 334 -22.29 -1.39 -2.95
N VAL A 335 -21.16 -1.50 -2.25
CA VAL A 335 -21.06 -2.19 -0.95
C VAL A 335 -21.46 -1.21 0.17
N PRO A 336 -22.37 -1.58 1.09
CA PRO A 336 -22.69 -0.76 2.26
C PRO A 336 -21.48 -0.57 3.17
N THR A 337 -21.40 0.59 3.81
CA THR A 337 -20.42 0.91 4.86
C THR A 337 -21.12 1.20 6.18
N PHE A 338 -20.43 0.93 7.28
CA PHE A 338 -20.94 1.10 8.64
C PHE A 338 -19.95 1.91 9.49
N PRO A 339 -20.43 2.78 10.39
CA PRO A 339 -19.56 3.62 11.21
C PRO A 339 -18.70 2.82 12.18
N LEU A 340 -17.42 3.19 12.30
CA LEU A 340 -16.48 2.69 13.30
C LEU A 340 -16.47 3.62 14.52
N PRO A 341 -16.86 3.17 15.72
CA PRO A 341 -16.88 4.00 16.91
C PRO A 341 -15.44 4.34 17.37
N THR A 342 -15.25 5.55 17.91
CA THR A 342 -13.94 6.02 18.40
C THR A 342 -13.42 5.23 19.61
N ALA A 343 -14.30 4.56 20.35
CA ALA A 343 -14.01 4.00 21.68
C ALA A 343 -13.17 2.70 21.71
N LEU A 344 -12.56 2.29 20.59
CA LEU A 344 -11.88 0.98 20.52
C LEU A 344 -10.45 0.95 21.07
N MET A 345 -9.75 2.08 21.32
CA MET A 345 -8.52 2.18 22.16
C MET A 345 -8.20 3.66 22.51
N PRO A 346 -7.52 3.96 23.64
CA PRO A 346 -6.85 5.24 23.85
C PRO A 346 -5.57 5.32 22.99
N TRP A 347 -5.29 6.52 22.47
CA TRP A 347 -4.11 6.85 21.67
C TRP A 347 -2.79 6.65 22.41
#